data_AF-A0A8S3C577-F1
#
_entry.id   AF-A0A8S3C577-F1
#
_cell.length_a   1.000
_cell.length_b   1.000
_cell.length_c   1.000
_cell.angle_alpha   90.00
_cell.angle_beta   90.00
_cell.angle_gamma   90.00
#
_symmetry.space_group_name_H-M   'P 1'
#
loop_
_entity.id
_entity.type
_entity.pdbx_description
1 polymer ?
#
loop_
_entity_poly.entity_id
_entity_poly.type
_entity_poly.pdbx_seq_one_letter_code
_entity_poly.pdbx_strand_id
1 'polypeptide(L)' 'FYIPSCLEADAKDWFFDNYHFVPSWSLFVQKLLDTFESSSKADIAFNRLRQYQQSLHQDVRQYYFELMKLCKEANPLMDE' A
#
# COMPACT_ATOMS: atom_id res chain seq x y z
N PHE A 1 20.40 -6.92 -9.66
CA PHE A 1 19.76 -6.44 -8.43
C PHE A 1 19.78 -7.57 -7.42
N TYR A 2 20.39 -7.37 -6.26
CA TYR A 2 20.42 -8.36 -5.18
C TYR A 2 19.32 -8.00 -4.18
N ILE A 3 18.23 -8.76 -4.16
CA ILE A 3 17.05 -8.45 -3.32
C ILE A 3 17.43 -8.25 -1.83
N PRO A 4 18.31 -9.07 -1.22
CA PRO A 4 18.67 -8.91 0.19
C PRO A 4 19.42 -7.62 0.55
N SER A 5 20.04 -6.92 -0.41
CA SER A 5 20.72 -5.65 -0.12
C SER A 5 19.74 -4.50 0.07
N CYS A 6 18.48 -4.67 -0.32
CA CYS A 6 17.41 -3.69 -0.18
C CYS A 6 16.47 -4.00 1.00
N LEU A 7 16.75 -5.08 1.75
CA LEU A 7 15.94 -5.52 2.88
C LEU A 7 16.70 -5.30 4.17
N GLU A 8 15.98 -4.89 5.21
CA GLU A 8 16.50 -4.63 6.54
C GLU A 8 15.66 -5.36 7.59
N ALA A 9 16.28 -5.64 8.74
CA ALA A 9 15.64 -6.27 9.90
C ALA A 9 14.76 -7.47 9.53
N ASP A 10 13.52 -7.51 10.05
CA ASP A 10 12.57 -8.61 9.90
C ASP A 10 12.26 -8.96 8.44
N ALA A 11 12.32 -7.99 7.53
CA ALA A 11 12.10 -8.23 6.10
C ALA A 11 13.25 -9.02 5.46
N LYS A 12 14.48 -8.79 5.95
CA LYS A 12 15.67 -9.52 5.49
C LYS A 12 15.68 -10.94 6.03
N ASP A 13 15.35 -11.12 7.31
CA ASP A 13 15.27 -12.44 7.95
C ASP A 13 14.18 -13.28 7.30
N TRP A 14 12.98 -12.71 7.11
CA TRP A 14 11.89 -13.33 6.37
C TRP A 14 12.32 -13.78 4.97
N PHE A 15 13.07 -12.94 4.23
CA PHE A 15 13.51 -13.31 2.89
C PHE A 15 14.44 -14.51 2.89
N PHE A 16 15.38 -14.61 3.83
CA PHE A 16 16.27 -15.77 3.89
C PHE A 16 15.54 -17.06 4.27
N ASP A 17 14.56 -16.98 5.18
CA ASP A 17 13.72 -18.12 5.57
C ASP A 17 12.82 -18.59 4.42
N ASN A 18 12.43 -17.69 3.52
CA ASN A 18 11.45 -17.95 2.47
C ASN A 18 12.03 -17.98 1.05
N TYR A 19 13.34 -17.75 0.87
CA TYR A 19 13.94 -17.55 -0.46
C TYR A 19 13.70 -18.74 -1.40
N HIS A 20 13.68 -19.96 -0.85
CA HIS A 20 13.41 -21.19 -1.60
C HIS A 20 11.98 -21.24 -2.20
N PHE A 21 11.04 -20.47 -1.66
CA PHE A 21 9.64 -20.43 -2.09
C PHE A 21 9.33 -19.26 -3.05
N VAL A 22 10.32 -18.40 -3.35
CA VAL A 22 10.16 -17.24 -4.24
C VAL A 22 11.10 -17.33 -5.45
N PRO A 23 10.91 -18.30 -6.37
CA PRO A 23 11.82 -18.54 -7.50
C PRO A 23 11.79 -17.44 -8.57
N SER A 24 10.83 -16.50 -8.50
CA SER A 24 10.66 -15.43 -9.46
C SER A 24 10.37 -14.11 -8.78
N TRP A 25 10.70 -13.01 -9.46
CA TRP A 25 10.44 -11.66 -8.95
C TRP A 25 8.96 -11.40 -8.68
N SER A 26 8.06 -11.90 -9.55
CA SER A 26 6.62 -11.74 -9.37
C SER A 26 6.12 -12.43 -8.09
N LEU A 27 6.59 -13.66 -7.83
CA LEU A 27 6.24 -14.38 -6.60
C LEU A 27 6.83 -13.72 -5.36
N PHE A 28 8.05 -13.18 -5.44
CA PHE A 28 8.63 -12.41 -4.35
C PHE A 28 7.76 -11.19 -4.01
N VAL A 29 7.39 -10.38 -5.01
CA VAL A 29 6.57 -9.17 -4.80
C VAL A 29 5.21 -9.55 -4.21
N GLN A 30 4.57 -10.58 -4.74
CA GLN A 30 3.29 -11.05 -4.21
C GLN A 30 3.41 -11.50 -2.75
N LYS A 31 4.39 -12.33 -2.43
CA LYS A 31 4.61 -12.83 -1.06
C LYS A 31 5.00 -11.73 -0.08
N LEU A 32 5.77 -10.74 -0.54
CA LEU A 32 6.12 -9.58 0.26
C LEU A 32 4.87 -8.76 0.59
N LEU A 33 4.02 -8.50 -0.39
CA LEU A 33 2.74 -7.81 -0.17
C LEU A 33 1.85 -8.63 0.76
N ASP A 34 1.65 -9.92 0.53
CA ASP A 34 0.80 -10.76 1.39
C ASP A 34 1.31 -10.84 2.84
N THR A 35 2.63 -10.84 3.05
CA THR A 35 3.23 -10.98 4.39
C THR A 35 3.21 -9.67 5.17
N PHE A 36 3.50 -8.55 4.51
CA PHE A 36 3.67 -7.24 5.15
C PHE A 36 2.49 -6.28 4.92
N GLU A 37 1.45 -6.73 4.22
CA GLU A 37 0.21 -5.95 4.12
C GLU A 37 -0.46 -5.86 5.48
N SER A 38 -0.64 -4.63 5.94
CA SER A 38 -1.36 -4.37 7.17
C SER A 38 -2.83 -4.80 7.01
N SER A 39 -3.31 -5.67 7.90
CA SER A 39 -4.71 -6.10 7.93
C SER A 39 -5.71 -4.95 8.11
N SER A 40 -5.26 -3.83 8.70
CA SER A 40 -6.07 -2.62 8.88
C SER A 40 -5.89 -1.58 7.78
N LYS A 41 -5.13 -1.87 6.71
CA LYS A 41 -4.88 -0.93 5.60
C LYS A 41 -6.18 -0.41 4.98
N ALA A 42 -7.14 -1.30 4.75
CA ALA A 42 -8.46 -0.93 4.21
C ALA A 42 -9.23 -0.03 5.18
N ASP A 43 -9.27 -0.38 6.47
CA ASP A 43 -9.94 0.41 7.51
C ASP A 43 -9.29 1.79 7.69
N ILE A 44 -7.96 1.87 7.61
CA ILE A 44 -7.21 3.12 7.67
C ILE A 44 -7.53 3.99 6.46
N ALA A 45 -7.52 3.43 5.25
CA ALA A 45 -7.86 4.15 4.03
C ALA A 45 -9.31 4.68 4.07
N PHE A 46 -10.27 3.84 4.49
CA PHE A 46 -11.66 4.24 4.63
C PHE A 46 -11.85 5.33 5.69
N ASN A 47 -11.17 5.21 6.84
CA ASN A 47 -11.24 6.22 7.89
C ASN A 47 -10.64 7.57 7.43
N ARG A 48 -9.53 7.55 6.68
CA ARG A 48 -8.96 8.77 6.07
C ARG A 48 -9.97 9.44 5.14
N LEU A 49 -10.60 8.67 4.24
CA LEU A 49 -11.63 9.19 3.34
C LEU A 49 -12.82 9.78 4.13
N ARG A 50 -13.31 9.07 5.14
CA ARG A 50 -14.44 9.52 5.98
C ARG A 50 -14.15 10.80 6.74
N GLN A 51 -12.92 10.97 7.22
CA GLN A 51 -12.50 12.16 7.98
C GLN A 51 -12.08 13.32 7.09
N TYR A 52 -11.92 13.09 5.79
CA TYR A 52 -11.43 14.10 4.86
C TYR A 52 -12.48 15.18 4.60
N GLN A 53 -12.17 16.41 4.99
CA GLN A 53 -12.97 17.59 4.73
C GLN A 53 -12.12 18.63 4.00
N GLN A 54 -12.76 19.37 3.09
CA GLN A 54 -12.08 20.45 2.37
C GLN A 54 -11.56 21.48 3.37
N SER A 55 -10.25 21.77 3.29
CA SER A 55 -9.64 22.79 4.13
C SER A 55 -10.00 24.20 3.65
N LEU A 56 -10.02 25.18 4.56
CA LEU A 56 -10.29 26.60 4.27
C LEU A 56 -9.34 27.19 3.21
N HIS A 57 -8.15 26.62 3.08
CA HIS A 57 -7.12 27.07 2.14
C HIS A 57 -7.00 26.19 0.88
N GLN A 58 -7.86 25.19 0.74
CA GLN A 58 -7.81 24.25 -0.36
C GLN A 58 -8.81 24.63 -1.45
N ASP A 59 -8.32 24.77 -2.68
CA ASP A 59 -9.21 25.00 -3.82
C ASP A 59 -10.03 23.75 -4.17
N VAL A 60 -11.14 23.94 -4.89
CA VAL A 60 -12.08 22.86 -5.22
C VAL A 60 -11.43 21.77 -6.08
N ARG A 61 -10.48 22.12 -6.97
CA ARG A 61 -9.81 21.13 -7.82
C ARG A 61 -8.85 20.28 -7.01
N GLN A 62 -8.06 20.90 -6.14
CA GLN A 62 -7.19 20.21 -5.19
C GLN A 62 -7.99 19.28 -4.29
N TYR A 63 -9.12 19.73 -3.77
CA TYR A 63 -10.01 18.90 -2.97
C TYR A 63 -10.51 17.70 -3.75
N TYR A 64 -10.99 17.92 -4.98
CA TYR A 64 -11.49 16.86 -5.86
C TYR A 64 -10.42 15.80 -6.16
N PHE A 65 -9.21 16.21 -6.53
CA PHE A 65 -8.13 15.27 -6.86
C PHE A 65 -7.69 14.44 -5.66
N GLU A 66 -7.60 15.04 -4.47
CA GLU A 66 -7.28 14.31 -3.24
C GLU A 66 -8.42 13.38 -2.82
N LEU A 67 -9.68 13.80 -2.97
CA LEU A 67 -10.82 12.94 -2.73
C LEU A 67 -10.81 11.71 -3.67
N MET A 68 -10.53 11.91 -4.96
CA MET A 68 -10.38 10.81 -5.93
C MET A 68 -9.28 9.82 -5.53
N LYS A 69 -8.12 10.30 -5.07
CA LYS A 69 -7.05 9.43 -4.57
C LYS A 69 -7.51 8.61 -3.37
N LEU A 70 -8.13 9.26 -2.38
CA LEU A 70 -8.61 8.59 -1.17
C LEU A 70 -9.69 7.56 -1.49
N CYS A 71 -10.56 7.83 -2.46
CA CYS A 71 -11.55 6.87 -2.95
C CYS A 71 -10.90 5.64 -3.59
N LYS A 72 -9.88 5.82 -4.44
CA LYS A 72 -9.11 4.70 -5.04
C LYS A 72 -8.32 3.91 -4.00
N GLU A 73 -7.78 4.57 -2.97
CA GLU A 73 -7.09 3.91 -1.86
C GLU A 73 -8.06 3.06 -1.01
N ALA A 74 -9.27 3.56 -0.75
CA ALA A 74 -10.29 2.85 0.02
C ALA A 74 -10.96 1.74 -0.78
N ASN A 75 -11.13 1.92 -2.10
CA ASN A 75 -11.66 0.92 -3.01
C ASN A 75 -10.89 0.92 -4.34
N PRO A 76 -9.92 -0.01 -4.51
CA PRO A 76 -9.14 -0.13 -5.75
C PRO A 76 -9.97 -0.52 -6.98
N LEU A 77 -11.20 -1.01 -6.79
CA LEU A 77 -12.14 -1.38 -7.85
C LEU A 77 -13.13 -0.24 -8.19
N MET A 78 -12.91 0.96 -7.67
CA MET A 78 -13.75 2.10 -8.04
C MET A 78 -13.43 2.52 -9.49
N ASP A 79 -14.37 2.26 -10.40
CA ASP A 79 -14.35 2.79 -11.76
C ASP A 79 -14.57 4.31 -11.73
N GLU A 80 -13.84 5.04 -12.59
CA GLU A 80 -13.95 6.50 -12.79
C GLU A 80 -15.24 6.91 -13.50
#